data_AF-A0A9D9LKE5-F1
#
_entry.id   AF-A0A9D9LKE5-F1
#
_cell.length_a   1.000
_cell.length_b   1.000
_cell.length_c   1.000
_cell.angle_alpha   90.00
_cell.angle_beta   90.00
_cell.angle_gamma   90.00
#
_symmetry.space_group_name_H-M   'P 1'
#
loop_
_entity.id
_entity.type
_entity.pdbx_description
1 polymer ?
#
loop_
_entity_poly.entity_id
_entity_poly.type
_entity_poly.pdbx_seq_one_letter_code
_entity_poly.pdbx_strand_id
1 'polypeptide(L)' 'MRRMSRFRRISMIAIGLVIAATLIPVFAAAQQKVQVDFWHGLTQPLGGILENVAAGFNASQSKYQVNATFKGSYPETM' A
#
# COMPACT_ATOMS: atom_id res chain seq x y z
N MET A 1 -22.49 -24.49 55.08
CA MET A 1 -21.75 -23.49 54.27
C MET A 1 -21.31 -24.10 52.93
N ARG A 2 -22.08 -23.97 51.85
CA ARG A 2 -21.74 -24.51 50.50
C ARG A 2 -22.25 -23.60 49.37
N ARG A 3 -21.98 -22.29 49.45
CA ARG A 3 -22.49 -21.31 48.48
C ARG A 3 -21.44 -20.34 47.92
N MET A 4 -20.17 -20.76 47.83
CA MET A 4 -19.08 -19.83 47.46
C MET A 4 -18.14 -20.29 46.32
N SER A 5 -18.33 -21.47 45.71
CA SER A 5 -17.41 -21.97 44.65
C SER A 5 -17.88 -21.72 43.20
N ARG A 6 -19.11 -21.26 42.99
CA ARG A 6 -19.68 -21.05 41.63
C ARG A 6 -19.22 -19.73 41.00
N PHE A 7 -18.87 -18.72 41.81
CA PHE A 7 -18.43 -17.40 41.32
C PHE A 7 -16.98 -17.37 40.83
N ARG A 8 -16.09 -18.21 41.41
CA ARG A 8 -14.67 -18.27 41.01
C ARG A 8 -14.43 -18.89 39.63
N ARG A 9 -15.39 -19.65 39.10
CA ARG A 9 -15.30 -20.31 37.79
C ARG A 9 -15.74 -19.40 36.64
N ILE A 10 -16.63 -18.45 36.90
CA ILE A 10 -17.13 -17.51 35.88
C ILE A 10 -16.06 -16.44 35.57
N SER A 11 -15.27 -16.01 36.57
CA SER A 11 -14.17 -15.06 36.37
C SER A 11 -13.00 -15.60 35.54
N MET A 12 -12.79 -16.91 35.45
CA MET A 12 -11.70 -17.49 34.64
C MET A 12 -12.03 -17.60 33.15
N ILE A 13 -13.31 -17.70 32.79
CA ILE A 13 -13.75 -17.76 31.38
C ILE A 13 -13.75 -16.35 30.76
N ALA A 14 -14.05 -15.31 31.56
CA ALA A 14 -14.01 -13.92 31.11
C ALA A 14 -12.60 -13.39 30.82
N ILE A 15 -11.55 -13.97 31.44
CA ILE A 15 -10.16 -13.57 31.20
C ILE A 15 -9.57 -14.30 29.98
N GLY A 16 -9.99 -15.53 29.72
CA GLY A 16 -9.54 -16.31 28.55
C GLY A 16 -10.00 -15.76 27.20
N LEU A 17 -11.18 -15.09 27.16
CA LEU A 17 -11.72 -14.51 25.92
C LEU A 17 -11.03 -13.18 25.53
N VAL A 18 -10.44 -12.47 26.49
CA VAL A 18 -9.76 -11.18 26.24
C VAL A 18 -8.34 -11.38 25.68
N ILE A 19 -7.67 -12.50 26.01
CA ILE A 19 -6.31 -12.81 25.53
C ILE A 19 -6.33 -13.36 24.10
N ALA A 20 -7.44 -13.95 23.64
CA ALA A 20 -7.55 -14.45 22.27
C ALA A 20 -7.75 -13.34 21.22
N ALA A 21 -8.10 -12.12 21.63
CA ALA A 21 -8.34 -10.99 20.72
C ALA A 21 -7.08 -10.16 20.41
N THR A 22 -5.96 -10.36 21.11
CA THR A 22 -4.74 -9.54 20.96
C THR A 22 -3.70 -10.10 19.99
N LEU A 23 -3.99 -11.22 19.31
CA LEU A 23 -3.06 -11.89 18.39
C LEU A 23 -3.49 -11.79 16.91
N ILE A 24 -4.32 -10.80 16.56
CA ILE A 24 -4.51 -10.46 15.13
C ILE A 24 -3.25 -9.69 14.71
N PRO A 25 -2.38 -10.23 13.84
CA PRO A 25 -1.30 -9.44 13.27
C PRO A 25 -1.96 -8.47 12.29
N VAL A 26 -2.26 -7.25 12.75
CA VAL A 26 -2.61 -6.13 11.87
C VAL A 26 -1.32 -5.63 11.22
N PHE A 27 -0.73 -6.45 10.37
CA PHE A 27 0.34 -6.05 9.46
C PHE A 27 -0.16 -6.10 8.03
N ALA A 28 -1.29 -5.43 7.77
CA ALA A 28 -1.50 -4.87 6.44
C ALA A 28 -0.60 -3.64 6.35
N ALA A 29 0.71 -3.84 6.20
CA ALA A 29 1.58 -2.76 5.78
C ALA A 29 1.02 -2.27 4.44
N ALA A 30 0.49 -1.04 4.43
CA ALA A 30 0.11 -0.39 3.19
C ALA A 30 1.38 -0.28 2.35
N GLN A 31 1.59 -1.23 1.45
CA GLN A 31 2.80 -1.31 0.66
C GLN A 31 2.74 -0.17 -0.34
N GLN A 32 3.48 0.90 -0.07
CA GLN A 32 3.57 2.04 -0.95
C GLN A 32 4.04 1.57 -2.33
N LYS A 33 3.40 2.08 -3.39
CA LYS A 33 3.81 1.75 -4.76
C LYS A 33 5.27 2.13 -4.95
N VAL A 34 6.04 1.24 -5.56
CA VAL A 34 7.41 1.53 -6.00
C VAL A 34 7.32 2.61 -7.08
N GLN A 35 8.01 3.72 -6.85
CA GLN A 35 8.05 4.86 -7.76
C GLN A 35 9.16 4.66 -8.78
N VAL A 36 8.87 4.90 -10.05
CA VAL A 36 9.82 4.86 -11.15
C VAL A 36 9.76 6.20 -11.86
N ASP A 37 10.80 7.00 -11.71
CA ASP A 37 10.91 8.28 -12.41
C ASP A 37 11.44 8.04 -13.82
N PHE A 38 10.66 8.44 -14.82
CA PHE A 38 11.01 8.28 -16.22
C PHE A 38 11.14 9.63 -16.90
N TRP A 39 12.37 10.12 -16.99
CA TRP A 39 12.68 11.36 -17.68
C TRP A 39 12.81 11.12 -19.18
N HIS A 40 12.11 11.93 -19.98
CA HIS A 40 12.19 11.84 -21.43
C HIS A 40 12.42 13.20 -22.08
N GLY A 41 13.02 13.17 -23.27
CA GLY A 41 13.20 14.34 -24.14
C GLY A 41 12.30 14.36 -25.36
N LEU A 42 11.23 13.56 -25.34
CA LEU A 42 10.22 13.56 -26.40
C LEU A 42 9.36 14.82 -26.32
N THR A 43 9.44 15.66 -27.35
CA THR A 43 8.53 16.79 -27.55
C THR A 43 7.16 16.31 -28.02
N GLN A 44 6.17 17.21 -28.04
CA GLN A 44 4.85 16.89 -28.58
C GLN A 44 4.94 16.61 -30.09
N PRO A 45 4.16 15.65 -30.61
CA PRO A 45 3.09 14.90 -29.92
C PRO A 45 3.58 13.63 -29.19
N LEU A 46 4.81 13.20 -29.41
CA LEU A 46 5.31 11.92 -28.91
C LEU A 46 5.37 11.86 -27.37
N GLY A 47 5.75 12.97 -26.73
CA GLY A 47 5.73 13.09 -25.26
C GLY A 47 4.33 12.84 -24.69
N GLY A 48 3.30 13.44 -25.29
CA GLY A 48 1.92 13.25 -24.84
C GLY A 48 1.42 11.82 -25.05
N ILE A 49 1.80 11.17 -26.15
CA ILE A 49 1.50 9.75 -26.37
C ILE A 49 2.18 8.89 -25.28
N LEU A 50 3.45 9.17 -24.98
CA LEU A 50 4.18 8.44 -23.94
C LEU A 50 3.53 8.60 -22.56
N GLU A 51 3.17 9.82 -22.19
CA GLU A 51 2.50 10.11 -20.91
C GLU A 51 1.14 9.39 -20.81
N ASN A 52 0.38 9.32 -21.91
CA ASN A 52 -0.86 8.55 -21.96
C ASN A 52 -0.62 7.04 -21.78
N VAL A 53 0.45 6.50 -22.36
CA VAL A 53 0.84 5.09 -22.15
C VAL A 53 1.22 4.86 -20.69
N ALA A 54 2.00 5.77 -20.08
CA ALA A 54 2.36 5.68 -18.67
C ALA A 54 1.12 5.75 -17.76
N ALA A 55 0.15 6.61 -18.08
CA ALA A 55 -1.12 6.68 -17.37
C ALA A 55 -1.92 5.36 -17.44
N GLY A 56 -2.02 4.77 -18.64
CA GLY A 56 -2.66 3.47 -18.83
C GLY A 56 -1.97 2.36 -18.05
N PHE A 57 -0.63 2.34 -18.05
CA PHE A 57 0.14 1.42 -17.21
C PHE A 57 -0.18 1.62 -15.73
N ASN A 58 -0.10 2.86 -15.21
CA ASN A 58 -0.34 3.17 -13.81
C ASN A 58 -1.74 2.76 -13.33
N ALA A 59 -2.75 2.92 -14.18
CA ALA A 59 -4.11 2.47 -13.90
C ALA A 59 -4.22 0.94 -13.77
N SER A 60 -3.41 0.19 -14.52
CA SER A 60 -3.36 -1.27 -14.44
C SER A 60 -2.57 -1.81 -13.25
N GLN A 61 -1.76 -0.98 -12.59
CA GLN A 61 -0.78 -1.43 -11.60
C GLN A 61 -1.18 -1.10 -10.15
N SER A 62 -1.11 -2.11 -9.29
CA SER A 62 -1.25 -1.97 -7.85
C SER A 62 0.08 -1.77 -7.12
N LYS A 63 1.22 -2.14 -7.74
CA LYS A 63 2.54 -2.17 -7.09
C LYS A 63 3.50 -1.08 -7.57
N TYR A 64 3.32 -0.55 -8.78
CA TYR A 64 4.24 0.38 -9.41
C TYR A 64 3.53 1.66 -9.84
N GLN A 65 4.28 2.76 -9.83
CA GLN A 65 3.86 4.06 -10.32
C GLN A 65 5.01 4.64 -11.16
N VAL A 66 4.74 4.90 -12.44
CA VAL A 66 5.68 5.53 -13.37
C VAL A 66 5.38 7.01 -13.48
N ASN A 67 6.37 7.85 -13.19
CA ASN A 67 6.29 9.30 -13.29
C ASN A 67 7.03 9.75 -14.56
N ALA A 68 6.32 9.75 -15.69
CA ALA A 68 6.86 10.26 -16.95
C ALA A 68 6.97 11.80 -16.87
N THR A 69 8.17 12.34 -17.03
CA THR A 69 8.43 13.78 -16.95
C THR A 69 9.26 14.25 -18.12
N PHE A 70 8.77 15.28 -18.83
CA PHE A 70 9.54 15.96 -19.85
C PHE A 70 10.66 16.81 -19.23
N LYS A 71 11.91 16.62 -19.70
CA LYS A 71 13.10 17.32 -19.16
C LYS A 71 13.81 18.22 -20.15
N GLY A 72 13.25 18.45 -21.34
CA GLY A 72 13.88 19.19 -22.44
C GLY A 72 14.17 18.26 -23.63
N SER A 73 14.32 18.79 -24.83
CA SER A 73 14.62 17.95 -26.01
C SER A 73 15.98 17.28 -25.86
N TYR A 74 16.14 16.04 -26.33
CA TYR A 74 17.43 15.31 -26.22
C TYR A 74 18.71 16.08 -26.58
N PRO A 75 18.73 16.99 -27.60
CA PRO A 75 19.90 17.84 -27.87
C PRO A 75 20.29 18.83 -26.77
N GLU A 76 19.38 19.11 -25.83
CA GLU A 76 19.56 20.06 -24.71
C GLU A 76 19.84 19.32 -23.38
N THR A 77 19.71 18.00 -23.34
CA THR A 77 19.73 17.20 -22.10
C THR A 77 20.75 16.07 -22.09
N MET A 78 21.52 15.89 -23.19
CA MET A 78 22.58 14.89 -23.36
C MET A 78 23.84 15.55 -23.91
#